data_AF-A0A5I2XCZ4-F1
#
_entry.id   AF-A0A5I2XCZ4-F1
#
_cell.length_a   1.000
_cell.length_b   1.000
_cell.length_c   1.000
_cell.angle_alpha   90.00
_cell.angle_beta   90.00
_cell.angle_gamma   90.00
#
_symmetry.space_group_name_H-M   'P 1'
#
loop_
_entity.id
_entity.type
_entity.pdbx_description
1 polymer ?
#
loop_
_entity_poly.entity_id
_entity_poly.type
_entity_poly.pdbx_seq_one_letter_code
_entity_poly.pdbx_strand_id
1 'polypeptide(L)'
;MNILSEPLFMAEVKHRASLLSGCFNPGKALAWQRTGDNRKLFKQLLDDTGVFMTREYTPEDIKAFWDRFSYSPELMKLIRCLDPGGPVLCQRGRKGDLYSVPVFHLILTYFISDYLRHNRQINRCLHSAPSGFTHSVAEDAAAEHVE
;
A
#
# COMPACT_ATOMS: atom_id res chain seq x y z
N MET A 1 18.01 24.71 -15.27
CA MET A 1 16.93 23.88 -14.69
C MET A 1 16.45 22.93 -15.77
N ASN A 2 16.56 21.61 -15.55
CA ASN A 2 16.20 20.61 -16.55
C ASN A 2 14.69 20.33 -16.45
N ILE A 3 13.91 20.89 -17.37
CA ILE A 3 12.44 20.78 -17.40
C ILE A 3 12.09 19.44 -18.06
N LEU A 4 12.19 18.33 -17.32
CA LEU A 4 11.55 17.08 -17.75
C LEU A 4 10.04 17.35 -17.93
N SER A 5 9.36 16.86 -18.97
CA SER A 5 7.91 17.05 -19.10
C SER A 5 7.15 16.27 -18.01
N GLU A 6 5.91 16.65 -17.68
CA GLU A 6 5.07 15.93 -16.69
C GLU A 6 4.97 14.41 -16.95
N PRO A 7 4.86 13.93 -18.22
CA PRO A 7 4.95 12.51 -18.53
C PRO A 7 6.27 11.87 -18.10
N LEU A 8 7.40 12.57 -18.23
CA LEU A 8 8.72 12.08 -17.85
C LEU A 8 8.90 12.05 -16.33
N PHE A 9 8.37 13.05 -15.62
CA PHE A 9 8.35 13.05 -14.15
C PHE A 9 7.59 11.83 -13.63
N MET A 10 6.36 11.64 -14.09
CA MET A 10 5.54 10.51 -13.65
C MET A 10 6.11 9.14 -14.07
N ALA A 11 6.77 9.06 -15.24
CA ALA A 11 7.48 7.85 -15.66
C ALA A 11 8.62 7.52 -14.69
N GLU A 12 9.42 8.50 -14.29
CA GLU A 12 10.51 8.32 -13.34
C GLU A 12 10.01 7.94 -11.93
N VAL A 13 8.94 8.59 -11.46
CA VAL A 13 8.31 8.25 -10.17
C VAL A 13 7.83 6.80 -10.18
N LYS A 14 7.15 6.36 -11.24
CA LYS A 14 6.69 4.96 -11.39
C LYS A 14 7.86 3.99 -11.46
N HIS A 15 8.90 4.31 -12.22
CA HIS A 15 10.09 3.48 -12.35
C HIS A 15 10.79 3.28 -11.00
N ARG A 16 11.04 4.36 -10.25
CA ARG A 16 11.66 4.24 -8.93
C ARG A 16 10.77 3.52 -7.92
N ALA A 17 9.46 3.74 -7.97
CA ALA A 17 8.51 3.04 -7.11
C ALA A 17 8.50 1.54 -7.40
N SER A 18 8.58 1.10 -8.66
CA SER A 18 8.61 -0.32 -8.99
C SER A 18 9.89 -1.03 -8.52
N LEU A 19 11.03 -0.32 -8.52
CA LEU A 19 12.28 -0.84 -7.95
C LEU A 19 12.21 -1.05 -6.44
N LEU A 20 11.40 -0.25 -5.74
CA LEU A 20 11.29 -0.27 -4.29
C LEU A 20 10.12 -1.12 -3.78
N SER A 21 9.03 -1.21 -4.54
CA SER A 21 7.79 -1.88 -4.11
C SER A 21 8.01 -3.36 -3.76
N GLY A 22 8.93 -4.05 -4.44
CA GLY A 22 9.33 -5.43 -4.13
C GLY A 22 9.99 -5.60 -2.75
N CYS A 23 10.55 -4.53 -2.19
CA CYS A 23 11.16 -4.54 -0.85
C CYS A 23 10.15 -4.19 0.25
N PHE A 24 8.91 -3.83 -0.09
CA PHE A 24 7.90 -3.47 0.90
C PHE A 24 7.34 -4.71 1.57
N ASN A 25 7.44 -4.80 2.89
CA ASN A 25 6.90 -5.89 3.68
C ASN A 25 5.45 -5.58 4.11
N PRO A 26 4.44 -6.15 3.43
CA PRO A 26 3.04 -5.86 3.71
C PRO A 26 2.60 -6.37 5.08
N GLY A 27 3.17 -7.48 5.57
CA GLY A 27 2.84 -8.05 6.88
C GLY A 27 3.23 -7.11 8.01
N LYS A 28 4.45 -6.56 7.96
CA LYS A 28 4.92 -5.54 8.92
C LYS A 28 4.08 -4.27 8.84
N ALA A 29 3.74 -3.81 7.63
CA ALA A 29 2.91 -2.63 7.45
C ALA A 29 1.47 -2.82 7.98
N LEU A 30 0.87 -3.99 7.77
CA LEU A 30 -0.44 -4.34 8.33
C LEU A 30 -0.42 -4.40 9.86
N ALA A 31 0.60 -5.01 10.45
CA ALA A 31 0.78 -5.06 11.90
C ALA A 31 0.92 -3.65 12.48
N TRP A 32 1.73 -2.81 11.83
CA TRP A 32 1.90 -1.41 12.21
C TRP A 32 0.57 -0.64 12.14
N GLN A 33 -0.21 -0.78 11.06
CA GLN A 33 -1.51 -0.10 10.91
C GLN A 33 -2.53 -0.46 12.00
N ARG A 34 -2.45 -1.67 12.56
CA ARG A 34 -3.35 -2.15 13.63
C ARG A 34 -2.99 -1.61 15.02
N THR A 35 -1.86 -0.92 15.15
CA THR A 35 -1.38 -0.42 16.44
C THR A 35 -1.84 1.03 16.64
N GLY A 36 -2.54 1.29 17.75
CA GLY A 36 -2.96 2.64 18.15
C GLY A 36 -3.70 3.40 17.04
N ASP A 37 -3.36 4.68 16.88
CA ASP A 37 -3.94 5.57 15.86
C ASP A 37 -3.21 5.51 14.49
N ASN A 38 -2.35 4.51 14.25
CA ASN A 38 -1.54 4.44 13.03
C ASN A 38 -2.36 4.40 11.74
N ARG A 39 -3.60 3.92 11.80
CA ARG A 39 -4.52 3.98 10.65
C ARG A 39 -4.89 5.42 10.27
N LYS A 40 -5.11 6.30 11.25
CA LYS A 40 -5.37 7.73 11.00
C LYS A 40 -4.10 8.40 10.48
N LEU A 41 -2.96 8.10 11.11
CA LEU A 41 -1.66 8.59 10.70
C LEU A 41 -1.31 8.20 9.26
N PHE A 42 -1.62 6.97 8.85
CA PHE A 42 -1.45 6.51 7.47
C PHE A 42 -2.32 7.28 6.48
N LYS A 43 -3.57 7.57 6.85
CA LYS A 43 -4.46 8.37 6.01
C LYS A 43 -3.91 9.79 5.84
N GLN A 44 -3.51 10.43 6.94
CA GLN A 44 -2.90 11.77 6.89
C GLN A 44 -1.66 11.77 6.02
N LEU A 45 -0.80 10.75 6.14
CA LEU A 45 0.40 10.62 5.33
C LEU A 45 0.09 10.50 3.83
N LEU A 46 -0.97 9.80 3.44
CA LEU A 46 -1.38 9.74 2.03
C LEU A 46 -1.81 11.10 1.50
N ASP A 47 -2.59 11.85 2.29
CA ASP A 47 -3.03 13.19 1.93
C ASP A 47 -1.80 14.12 1.82
N ASP A 48 -0.91 14.10 2.81
CA ASP A 48 0.31 14.92 2.86
C ASP A 48 1.30 14.61 1.72
N THR A 49 1.38 13.36 1.28
CA THR A 49 2.30 12.96 0.20
C THR A 49 1.67 13.12 -1.19
N GLY A 50 0.34 13.05 -1.28
CA GLY A 50 -0.40 13.15 -2.54
C GLY A 50 -0.27 14.52 -3.20
N VAL A 51 -0.12 15.58 -2.41
CA VAL A 51 0.08 16.93 -2.94
C VAL A 51 1.36 17.03 -3.78
N PHE A 52 2.41 16.28 -3.44
CA PHE A 52 3.70 16.29 -4.16
C PHE A 52 3.66 15.69 -5.57
N MET A 53 2.52 15.12 -5.98
CA MET A 53 2.36 14.51 -7.30
C MET A 53 2.27 15.53 -8.44
N THR A 54 2.06 16.83 -8.17
CA THR A 54 1.86 17.88 -9.19
C THR A 54 3.14 18.63 -9.61
N ARG A 55 4.33 18.21 -9.16
CA ARG A 55 5.65 18.76 -9.57
C ARG A 55 5.92 20.24 -9.22
N GLU A 56 5.02 20.90 -8.51
CA GLU A 56 5.16 22.31 -8.12
C GLU A 56 6.09 22.53 -6.90
N TYR A 57 6.75 21.47 -6.42
CA TYR A 57 7.53 21.47 -5.19
C TYR A 57 9.03 21.62 -5.42
N THR A 58 9.66 22.36 -4.53
CA THR A 58 11.10 22.62 -4.54
C THR A 58 11.86 21.54 -3.75
N PRO A 59 13.18 21.41 -3.95
CA PRO A 59 14.02 20.57 -3.10
C PRO A 59 13.89 20.92 -1.61
N GLU A 60 13.64 22.18 -1.27
CA GLU A 60 13.45 22.68 0.09
C GLU A 60 12.15 22.15 0.71
N ASP A 61 11.06 22.13 -0.06
CA ASP A 61 9.78 21.54 0.36
C ASP A 61 9.92 20.05 0.66
N ILE A 62 10.69 19.35 -0.18
CA ILE A 62 10.99 17.92 0.00
C ILE A 62 11.80 17.70 1.28
N LYS A 63 12.86 18.49 1.51
CA LYS A 63 13.66 18.41 2.74
C LYS A 63 12.77 18.63 3.96
N ALA A 64 11.95 19.69 3.94
CA ALA A 64 11.04 20.01 5.02
C ALA A 64 10.05 18.88 5.33
N PHE A 65 9.51 18.22 4.30
CA PHE A 65 8.69 17.02 4.49
C PHE A 65 9.46 15.91 5.23
N TRP A 66 10.66 15.56 4.75
CA TRP A 66 11.43 14.45 5.32
C TRP A 66 11.97 14.75 6.71
N ASP A 67 12.31 16.00 7.01
CA ASP A 67 12.70 16.43 8.35
C ASP A 67 11.53 16.26 9.31
N ARG A 68 10.34 16.78 8.98
CA ARG A 68 9.10 16.56 9.76
C ARG A 68 8.78 15.08 9.93
N PHE A 69 8.86 14.29 8.85
CA PHE A 69 8.61 12.85 8.87
C PHE A 69 9.55 12.14 9.86
N SER A 70 10.83 12.52 9.87
CA SER A 70 11.86 11.88 10.70
C SER A 70 11.67 12.10 12.21
N TYR A 71 10.96 13.16 12.60
CA TYR A 71 10.62 13.43 14.00
C TYR A 71 9.51 12.53 14.55
N SER A 72 8.77 11.81 13.71
CA SER A 72 7.73 10.88 14.16
C SER A 72 8.30 9.45 14.26
N PRO A 73 8.44 8.89 15.49
CA PRO A 73 8.88 7.50 15.66
C PRO A 73 7.95 6.50 14.97
N GLU A 74 6.65 6.78 14.95
CA GLU A 74 5.61 5.95 14.37
C GLU A 74 5.75 5.88 12.84
N LEU A 75 5.93 7.04 12.18
CA LEU A 75 6.20 7.10 10.74
C LEU A 75 7.54 6.45 10.39
N MET A 76 8.54 6.60 11.26
CA MET A 76 9.83 5.93 11.09
C MET A 76 9.74 4.40 11.20
N LYS A 77 8.77 3.85 11.94
CA LYS A 77 8.48 2.40 11.91
C LYS A 77 7.84 1.98 10.59
N LEU A 78 6.97 2.80 10.01
CA LEU A 78 6.37 2.53 8.70
C LEU A 78 7.42 2.50 7.59
N ILE A 79 8.35 3.47 7.53
CA ILE A 79 9.35 3.48 6.46
C ILE A 79 10.32 2.30 6.51
N ARG A 80 10.53 1.72 7.70
CA ARG A 80 11.29 0.45 7.88
C ARG A 80 10.56 -0.77 7.34
N CYS A 81 9.28 -0.67 6.97
CA CYS A 81 8.61 -1.73 6.23
C CYS A 81 9.15 -1.84 4.80
N LEU A 82 9.86 -0.82 4.29
CA LEU A 82 10.52 -0.81 2.99
C LEU A 82 12.01 -1.17 3.10
N ASP A 83 12.41 -2.17 3.88
CA ASP A 83 13.85 -2.46 4.11
C ASP A 83 14.46 -3.19 2.89
N PRO A 84 15.61 -2.75 2.31
CA PRO A 84 16.48 -1.63 2.70
C PRO A 84 16.18 -0.28 2.04
N GLY A 85 15.20 -0.20 1.15
CA GLY A 85 14.86 0.99 0.36
C GLY A 85 14.37 2.22 1.14
N GLY A 86 13.72 2.04 2.29
CA GLY A 86 13.10 3.09 3.09
C GLY A 86 14.11 4.07 3.69
N PRO A 87 15.13 3.60 4.41
CA PRO A 87 16.23 4.45 4.88
C PRO A 87 16.90 5.24 3.75
N VAL A 88 17.13 4.59 2.60
CA VAL A 88 17.73 5.24 1.42
C VAL A 88 16.82 6.33 0.88
N LEU A 89 15.51 6.07 0.76
CA LEU A 89 14.53 7.03 0.27
C LEU A 89 14.48 8.28 1.18
N CYS A 90 14.45 8.08 2.50
CA CYS A 90 14.50 9.15 3.49
C CYS A 90 15.81 9.96 3.41
N GLN A 91 16.95 9.29 3.24
CA GLN A 91 18.25 9.97 3.12
C GLN A 91 18.33 10.83 1.85
N ARG A 92 17.85 10.32 0.71
CA ARG A 92 17.80 11.08 -0.55
C ARG A 92 16.82 12.25 -0.45
N GLY A 93 15.69 12.03 0.21
CA GLY A 93 14.72 13.05 0.53
C GLY A 93 15.28 14.21 1.33
N ARG A 94 16.04 13.94 2.39
CA ARG A 94 16.75 14.98 3.17
C ARG A 94 17.85 15.72 2.39
N LYS A 95 18.26 15.19 1.23
CA LYS A 95 19.14 15.89 0.28
C LYS A 95 18.38 16.69 -0.79
N GLY A 96 17.05 16.66 -0.78
CA GLY A 96 16.19 17.37 -1.72
C GLY A 96 15.89 16.60 -3.02
N ASP A 97 15.95 15.27 -3.01
CA ASP A 97 15.55 14.45 -4.17
C ASP A 97 14.05 14.62 -4.47
N LEU A 98 13.73 15.37 -5.52
CA LEU A 98 12.37 15.72 -5.95
C LEU A 98 11.43 14.52 -6.14
N TYR A 99 11.98 13.34 -6.39
CA TYR A 99 11.18 12.13 -6.61
C TYR A 99 10.88 11.37 -5.32
N SER A 100 11.57 11.67 -4.22
CA SER A 100 11.51 10.86 -2.99
C SER A 100 10.10 10.77 -2.39
N VAL A 101 9.40 11.90 -2.25
CA VAL A 101 8.04 11.95 -1.69
C VAL A 101 7.00 11.36 -2.66
N PRO A 102 6.99 11.71 -3.96
CA PRO A 102 6.10 11.07 -4.94
C PRO A 102 6.29 9.55 -5.04
N VAL A 103 7.54 9.07 -5.01
CA VAL A 103 7.85 7.63 -5.00
C VAL A 103 7.27 6.98 -3.75
N PHE A 104 7.45 7.62 -2.59
CA PHE A 104 6.87 7.12 -1.35
C PHE A 104 5.34 7.06 -1.42
N HIS A 105 4.69 8.10 -1.96
CA HIS A 105 3.25 8.14 -2.18
C HIS A 105 2.75 6.96 -3.03
N LEU A 106 3.42 6.66 -4.15
CA LEU A 106 3.05 5.53 -5.00
C LEU A 106 3.19 4.20 -4.26
N ILE A 107 4.25 4.00 -3.48
CA ILE A 107 4.44 2.76 -2.70
C ILE A 107 3.30 2.58 -1.69
N LEU A 108 2.90 3.64 -0.98
CA LEU A 108 1.75 3.60 -0.06
C LEU A 108 0.44 3.27 -0.80
N THR A 109 0.27 3.81 -2.01
CA THR A 109 -0.91 3.57 -2.85
C THR A 109 -0.96 2.14 -3.38
N TYR A 110 0.19 1.58 -3.78
CA TYR A 110 0.30 0.16 -4.13
C TYR A 110 -0.03 -0.72 -2.94
N PHE A 111 0.43 -0.37 -1.73
CA PHE A 111 0.05 -1.12 -0.53
C PHE A 111 -1.48 -1.16 -0.32
N ILE A 112 -2.19 -0.04 -0.53
CA ILE A 112 -3.66 -0.02 -0.44
C ILE A 112 -4.30 -0.91 -1.52
N SER A 113 -3.87 -0.75 -2.76
CA SER A 113 -4.47 -1.43 -3.91
C SER A 113 -4.19 -2.94 -3.86
N ASP A 114 -2.94 -3.31 -3.63
CA ASP A 114 -2.47 -4.68 -3.78
C ASP A 114 -2.71 -5.49 -2.51
N TYR A 115 -2.65 -4.88 -1.32
CA TYR A 115 -2.79 -5.63 -0.08
C TYR A 115 -4.08 -5.32 0.66
N LEU A 116 -4.53 -4.07 0.77
CA LEU A 116 -5.76 -3.80 1.53
C LEU A 116 -7.02 -4.15 0.73
N ARG A 117 -7.06 -3.87 -0.57
CA ARG A 117 -8.24 -4.19 -1.40
C ARG A 117 -8.31 -5.67 -1.75
N HIS A 118 -7.19 -6.30 -2.16
CA HIS A 118 -7.18 -7.73 -2.46
C HIS A 118 -7.43 -8.59 -1.21
N ASN A 119 -6.85 -8.28 -0.04
CA ASN A 119 -7.18 -9.03 1.18
C ASN A 119 -8.64 -8.86 1.58
N ARG A 120 -9.25 -7.68 1.40
CA ARG A 120 -10.69 -7.51 1.64
C ARG A 120 -11.53 -8.35 0.68
N GLN A 121 -11.13 -8.43 -0.58
CA GLN A 121 -11.82 -9.25 -1.58
C GLN A 121 -11.69 -10.74 -1.29
N ILE A 122 -10.48 -11.22 -0.99
CA ILE A 122 -10.23 -12.61 -0.59
C ILE A 122 -11.03 -12.96 0.68
N ASN A 123 -10.98 -12.12 1.72
CA ASN A 123 -11.76 -12.37 2.94
C ASN A 123 -13.26 -12.37 2.67
N ARG A 124 -13.79 -11.48 1.83
CA ARG A 124 -15.20 -11.54 1.42
C ARG A 124 -15.52 -12.84 0.68
N CYS A 125 -14.67 -13.27 -0.25
CA CYS A 125 -14.86 -14.52 -1.00
C CYS A 125 -14.84 -15.75 -0.07
N LEU A 126 -13.89 -15.81 0.87
CA LEU A 126 -13.78 -16.89 1.85
C LEU A 126 -14.95 -16.93 2.84
N HIS A 127 -15.46 -15.76 3.25
CA HIS A 127 -16.66 -15.66 4.08
C HIS A 127 -17.98 -15.71 3.29
N SER A 128 -17.91 -15.87 1.96
CA SER A 128 -19.08 -16.03 1.07
C SER A 128 -19.32 -17.47 0.62
N ALA A 129 -18.72 -18.48 1.26
CA ALA A 129 -18.97 -19.88 0.92
C ALA A 129 -20.46 -20.26 1.09
N PRO A 130 -20.98 -21.16 0.24
CA PRO A 130 -22.36 -21.13 -0.23
C PRO A 130 -23.35 -21.63 0.82
N SER A 131 -24.39 -20.83 1.05
CA SER A 131 -25.68 -21.32 1.54
C SER A 131 -26.24 -22.33 0.51
N GLY A 132 -26.11 -23.62 0.80
CA GLY A 132 -26.92 -24.66 0.17
C GLY A 132 -26.14 -25.80 -0.47
N PHE A 133 -25.73 -26.77 0.35
CA PHE A 133 -25.72 -28.17 -0.06
C PHE A 133 -26.36 -28.97 1.07
N THR A 134 -27.69 -28.90 1.15
CA THR A 134 -28.46 -29.90 1.89
C THR A 134 -28.44 -31.18 1.07
N HIS A 135 -27.65 -32.16 1.52
CA HIS A 135 -27.75 -33.53 1.06
C HIS A 135 -29.15 -34.05 1.43
N SER A 136 -30.08 -34.08 0.48
CA SER A 136 -31.35 -34.78 0.64
C SER A 136 -31.17 -36.17 0.06
N VAL A 137 -30.81 -37.14 0.90
CA VAL A 137 -30.94 -38.55 0.57
C VAL A 137 -32.43 -38.88 0.72
N ALA A 138 -33.14 -38.98 -0.39
CA ALA A 138 -34.44 -39.64 -0.41
C ALA A 138 -34.19 -41.14 -0.62
N GLU A 139 -34.31 -41.90 0.46
CA GLU A 139 -34.73 -43.29 0.40
C GLU A 139 -36.11 -43.33 -0.27
N ASP A 140 -36.23 -44.05 -1.39
CA ASP A 140 -37.53 -44.58 -1.80
C ASP A 140 -37.36 -46.06 -2.13
N ALA A 141 -37.85 -46.87 -1.21
CA ALA A 141 -38.12 -48.28 -1.41
C ALA A 141 -39.48 -48.40 -2.10
N ALA A 142 -39.49 -48.98 -3.30
CA ALA A 142 -40.71 -49.51 -3.90
C ALA A 142 -40.43 -50.95 -4.32
N ALA A 143 -40.94 -51.87 -3.51
CA ALA A 143 -41.14 -53.26 -3.89
C ALA A 143 -42.26 -53.32 -4.93
N GLU A 144 -42.01 -54.00 -6.04
CA GLU A 144 -43.09 -54.52 -6.88
C GLU A 144 -42.79 -55.96 -7.30
N HIS A 145 -43.70 -56.83 -6.88
CA HIS A 145 -43.91 -58.20 -7.31
C HIS A 145 -44.19 -58.26 -8.82
N VAL A 146 -43.62 -59.24 -9.52
CA VAL A 146 -44.27 -59.89 -10.67
C VAL A 146 -43.96 -61.40 -10.58
N GLU A 147 -45.01 -62.18 -10.88
CA GLU A 147 -45.18 -63.64 -10.80
C GLU A 147 -44.05 -64.53 -11.34
#